data_AF-A0A845X489-F1
#
_entry.id   AF-A0A845X489-F1
#
_cell.length_a   1.000
_cell.length_b   1.000
_cell.length_c   1.000
_cell.angle_alpha   90.00
_cell.angle_beta   90.00
_cell.angle_gamma   90.00
#
_symmetry.space_group_name_H-M   'P 1'
#
loop_
_entity.id
_entity.type
_entity.pdbx_description
1 polymer ?
#
loop_
_entity_poly.entity_id
_entity_poly.type
_entity_poly.pdbx_seq_one_letter_code
_entity_poly.pdbx_strand_id
1 'polypeptide(L)' 'MPLDKSEIKQLLDRLIFELTDPNDWVQDVWGLSPLMGESAARLFEVYEALVDCCPPEQLESLWERLYAESQAANAHQN' A
#
# COMPACT_ATOMS: atom_id res chain seq x y z
N MET A 1 -2.37 -18.90 -12.08
CA MET A 1 -3.00 -19.12 -10.76
C MET A 1 -3.32 -17.74 -10.23
N PRO A 2 -4.53 -17.50 -9.72
CA PRO A 2 -4.81 -16.24 -9.04
C PRO A 2 -3.86 -16.13 -7.85
N LEU A 3 -3.31 -14.94 -7.63
CA LEU A 3 -2.52 -14.68 -6.43
C LEU A 3 -3.41 -14.87 -5.20
N ASP A 4 -2.83 -15.41 -4.13
CA ASP A 4 -3.53 -15.40 -2.86
C ASP A 4 -3.55 -13.98 -2.26
N LYS A 5 -4.48 -13.75 -1.33
CA LYS A 5 -4.67 -12.43 -0.70
C LYS A 5 -3.41 -11.89 -0.03
N SER A 6 -2.58 -12.78 0.52
CA SER A 6 -1.35 -12.39 1.21
C SER A 6 -0.27 -11.94 0.23
N GLU A 7 -0.19 -12.60 -0.94
CA GLU A 7 0.70 -12.19 -2.03
C GLU A 7 0.29 -10.83 -2.58
N ILE A 8 -1.01 -10.60 -2.81
CA ILE A 8 -1.51 -9.30 -3.29
C ILE A 8 -1.25 -8.20 -2.26
N LYS A 9 -1.44 -8.49 -0.96
CA LYS A 9 -1.10 -7.56 0.11
C LYS A 9 0.38 -7.20 0.09
N GLN A 10 1.28 -8.17 -0.06
CA GLN A 10 2.72 -7.88 -0.15
C GLN A 10 3.07 -6.99 -1.34
N LEU A 11 2.38 -7.16 -2.47
CA LEU A 11 2.58 -6.31 -3.65
C LEU A 11 2.06 -4.89 -3.43
N LEU A 12 0.91 -4.73 -2.76
CA LEU A 12 0.38 -3.43 -2.35
C LEU A 12 1.26 -2.74 -1.31
N ASP A 13 1.76 -3.50 -0.32
CA ASP A 13 2.68 -2.99 0.70
C ASP A 13 3.96 -2.45 0.02
N ARG A 14 4.53 -3.18 -0.95
CA ARG A 14 5.68 -2.70 -1.74
C ARG A 14 5.36 -1.47 -2.59
N LEU A 15 4.14 -1.33 -3.06
CA LEU A 15 3.74 -0.16 -3.85
C LEU A 15 3.63 1.10 -2.99
N ILE A 16 3.18 0.97 -1.74
CA ILE A 16 2.93 2.09 -0.83
C ILE A 16 4.16 2.44 0.01
N PHE A 17 4.84 1.42 0.56
CA PHE A 17 5.90 1.56 1.55
C PHE A 17 7.29 1.21 1.00
N GLU A 18 7.39 0.86 -0.29
CA GLU A 18 8.62 0.47 -0.96
C GLU A 18 9.32 -0.73 -0.28
N LEU A 19 10.41 -0.45 0.44
CA LEU A 19 11.21 -1.44 1.16
C LEU A 19 11.04 -1.35 2.68
N THR A 20 10.24 -0.41 3.15
CA THR A 20 10.01 -0.17 4.58
C THR A 20 8.84 -1.01 5.07
N ASP A 21 8.97 -1.63 6.24
CA ASP A 21 7.82 -2.29 6.88
C ASP A 21 6.72 -1.24 7.15
N PRO A 22 5.43 -1.55 6.93
CA PRO A 22 4.37 -0.57 7.12
C PRO A 22 4.31 0.03 8.53
N ASN A 23 4.62 -0.75 9.58
CA ASN A 23 4.63 -0.22 10.96
C ASN A 23 5.82 0.68 11.19
N ASP A 24 7.00 0.29 10.70
CA ASP A 24 8.20 1.11 10.78
C ASP A 24 8.00 2.44 10.03
N TRP A 25 7.35 2.40 8.85
CA TRP A 25 6.98 3.60 8.12
C TRP A 25 6.07 4.53 8.94
N VAL A 26 5.05 4.00 9.62
CA VAL A 26 4.21 4.81 10.51
C VAL A 26 5.03 5.43 11.63
N GLN A 27 5.95 4.68 12.26
CA GLN A 27 6.82 5.20 13.32
C GLN A 27 7.78 6.27 12.81
N ASP A 28 8.31 6.13 11.60
CA ASP A 28 9.15 7.14 10.97
C ASP A 28 8.37 8.44 10.75
N VAL A 29 7.12 8.37 10.30
CA VAL A 29 6.26 9.56 10.15
C VAL A 29 5.99 10.21 11.51
N TRP A 30 5.79 9.43 12.58
CA TRP A 30 5.70 9.96 13.95
C TRP A 30 6.97 10.69 14.39
N GLY A 31 8.14 10.17 14.04
CA GLY A 31 9.43 10.80 14.31
C GLY A 31 9.63 12.13 13.58
N LEU A 32 8.99 12.31 12.41
CA LEU A 32 9.04 13.54 11.62
C LEU A 32 8.02 14.59 12.09
N SER A 33 6.78 14.18 12.37
CA SER A 33 5.71 15.09 12.79
C SER A 33 4.59 14.35 13.52
N PRO A 34 4.30 14.68 14.79
CA PRO A 34 3.22 14.05 15.54
C PRO A 34 1.84 14.15 14.90
N LEU A 35 1.52 15.29 14.26
CA LEU A 35 0.23 15.47 13.57
C LEU A 35 0.10 14.56 12.34
N MET A 36 1.19 14.40 11.58
CA MET A 36 1.21 13.51 10.42
C MET A 36 1.25 12.05 10.83
N GLY A 37 1.92 11.72 11.94
CA GLY A 37 1.98 10.37 12.49
C GLY A 37 0.59 9.82 12.82
N GLU A 38 -0.28 10.63 13.43
CA GLU A 38 -1.65 10.20 13.72
C GLU A 38 -2.46 9.96 12.43
N SER A 39 -2.24 10.78 11.41
CA SER A 39 -2.90 10.62 10.11
C SER A 39 -2.39 9.39 9.36
N ALA A 40 -1.08 9.11 9.43
CA ALA A 40 -0.43 7.93 8.86
C ALA A 40 -0.89 6.63 9.54
N ALA A 41 -0.98 6.62 10.86
CA ALA A 41 -1.51 5.47 11.62
C ALA A 41 -2.95 5.15 11.20
N ARG A 42 -3.82 6.17 11.15
CA ARG A 42 -5.21 5.98 10.68
C ARG A 42 -5.30 5.52 9.23
N LEU A 43 -4.45 6.06 8.35
CA LEU A 43 -4.38 5.62 6.96
C LEU A 43 -4.02 4.14 6.86
N PHE A 44 -3.02 3.71 7.62
CA PHE A 44 -2.58 2.32 7.66
C PHE A 44 -3.67 1.39 8.21
N GLU A 45 -4.36 1.78 9.29
CA GLU A 45 -5.50 1.03 9.83
C GLU A 45 -6.64 0.85 8.81
N VAL A 46 -6.99 1.92 8.09
CA VAL A 46 -8.01 1.86 7.03
C VAL A 46 -7.55 0.97 5.88
N TYR A 47 -6.28 1.06 5.49
CA TYR A 47 -5.70 0.19 4.47
C TYR A 47 -5.79 -1.29 4.86
N GLU A 48 -5.37 -1.66 6.09
CA GLU A 48 -5.47 -3.03 6.58
C GLU A 48 -6.92 -3.52 6.60
N ALA A 49 -7.86 -2.69 7.05
CA ALA A 49 -9.29 -3.02 7.05
C ALA A 49 -9.85 -3.22 5.63
N LEU A 50 -9.42 -2.41 4.66
CA LEU A 50 -9.83 -2.55 3.26
C LEU A 50 -9.28 -3.84 2.65
N VAL A 51 -7.99 -4.14 2.89
CA VAL A 51 -7.41 -5.41 2.48
C VAL A 51 -8.18 -6.55 3.10
N ASP A 52 -8.48 -6.51 4.40
CA ASP A 52 -9.19 -7.59 5.08
C ASP A 52 -10.63 -7.79 4.58
N CYS A 53 -11.36 -6.73 4.26
CA CYS A 53 -12.75 -6.86 3.78
C CYS A 53 -12.87 -7.16 2.27
N CYS A 54 -11.84 -6.90 1.46
CA CYS A 54 -11.93 -7.09 0.01
C CYS A 54 -11.72 -8.56 -0.41
N PRO A 55 -12.50 -9.05 -1.40
CA PRO A 55 -12.24 -10.33 -2.05
C PRO A 55 -10.89 -10.32 -2.79
N PRO A 56 -10.16 -11.45 -2.85
CA PRO A 56 -8.86 -11.55 -3.52
C PRO A 56 -8.89 -11.07 -4.97
N GLU A 57 -9.93 -11.41 -5.72
CA GLU A 57 -10.05 -11.06 -7.15
C GLU A 57 -10.19 -9.54 -7.36
N GLN A 58 -10.85 -8.86 -6.41
CA GLN A 58 -10.98 -7.40 -6.44
C GLN A 58 -9.67 -6.71 -6.05
N LEU A 59 -8.94 -7.27 -5.08
CA LEU A 59 -7.62 -6.78 -4.70
C LEU A 59 -6.60 -6.96 -5.83
N GLU A 60 -6.62 -8.09 -6.52
CA GLU A 60 -5.76 -8.36 -7.69
C GLU A 60 -6.05 -7.35 -8.80
N SER A 61 -7.33 -7.16 -9.14
CA SER A 61 -7.77 -6.16 -10.14
C SER A 61 -7.40 -4.72 -9.73
N LEU A 62 -7.41 -4.41 -8.43
CA LEU A 62 -6.97 -3.11 -7.93
C LEU A 62 -5.45 -2.94 -8.09
N TRP A 63 -4.68 -3.94 -7.67
CA TRP A 63 -3.22 -3.92 -7.79
C TRP A 63 -2.77 -3.76 -9.25
N GLU A 64 -3.34 -4.54 -10.19
CA GLU A 64 -2.96 -4.45 -11.61
C GLU A 64 -3.15 -3.04 -12.18
N ARG A 65 -4.28 -2.39 -11.84
CA ARG A 65 -4.56 -1.01 -12.27
C ARG A 65 -3.57 -0.02 -11.67
N LEU A 66 -3.35 -0.08 -10.36
CA LEU A 66 -2.44 0.84 -9.67
C LEU A 66 -0.99 0.66 -10.16
N TYR A 67 -0.58 -0.59 -10.43
CA TYR A 67 0.75 -0.89 -10.94
C TYR A 67 0.94 -0.44 -12.39
N ALA A 68 -0.10 -0.53 -13.22
CA ALA A 68 -0.06 0.04 -14.57
C ALA A 68 0.04 1.57 -14.52
N GLU A 69 -0.72 2.23 -13.63
CA GLU A 69 -0.68 3.68 -13.43
C GLU A 69 0.69 4.16 -12.93
N SER A 70 1.31 3.45 -11.98
CA SER A 70 2.63 3.82 -11.46
C SER A 70 3.72 3.71 -12.53
N GLN A 71 3.68 2.68 -13.37
CA GLN A 71 4.60 2.55 -14.51
C GLN A 71 4.38 3.64 -15.56
N ALA A 72 3.13 3.99 -15.85
CA ALA A 72 2.82 5.07 -16.77
C ALA A 72 3.35 6.42 -16.26
N ALA A 73 3.24 6.70 -14.95
CA ALA A 73 3.79 7.92 -14.35
C ALA A 73 5.32 7.99 -14.50
N ASN A 74 6.02 6.87 -14.28
CA ASN A 74 7.48 6.78 -14.42
C ASN A 74 7.95 6.91 -15.88
N ALA A 75 7.14 6.44 -16.85
CA ALA A 75 7.47 6.53 -18.28
C ALA A 75 7.44 7.96 -18.84
N HIS A 76 6.72 8.89 -18.19
CA HIS A 76 6.67 10.31 -18.59
C HIS A 76 7.77 11.17 -17.94
N GLN A 77 8.59 10.58 -17.05
CA GLN A 77 9.70 11.26 -16.37
C GLN A 77 11.09 10.96 -16.98
N ASN A 78 11.17 10.04 -17.94
CA ASN A 78 12.38 9.69 -18.71
C ASN A 78 12.31 10.23 -20.14
#